data_AF-A0A1C5H4V6-F1
#
_entry.id   AF-A0A1C5H4V6-F1
#
_cell.length_a   1.000
_cell.length_b   1.000
_cell.length_c   1.000
_cell.angle_alpha   90.00
_cell.angle_beta   90.00
_cell.angle_gamma   90.00
#
_symmetry.space_group_name_H-M   'P 1'
#
loop_
_entity.id
_entity.type
_entity.pdbx_description
1 polymer ?
#
loop_
_entity_poly.entity_id
_entity_poly.type
_entity_poly.pdbx_seq_one_letter_code
_entity_poly.pdbx_strand_id
1 'polypeptide(L)'
;MTTHHQVYGHATHHDCLAFVDADDEPFDLTEVGAVVDGRWPRMVTTRAFDALPQDLRETYGRRELTVHDGDYLEIPLDREDELVAELRGRGYQVTRDDDLVNLLDGRGLGALAS
;
A
#
# COMPACT_ATOMS: atom_id res chain seq x y z
N MET A 1 -12.37 -4.01 -37.92
CA MET A 1 -11.24 -4.07 -36.97
C MET A 1 -10.69 -2.66 -36.87
N THR A 2 -11.03 -1.95 -35.80
CA THR A 2 -10.67 -0.52 -35.65
C THR A 2 -9.65 -0.39 -34.53
N THR A 3 -8.39 -0.31 -34.93
CA THR A 3 -7.26 0.04 -34.08
C THR A 3 -7.49 1.43 -33.47
N HIS A 4 -7.65 1.50 -32.15
CA HIS A 4 -7.68 2.78 -31.43
C HIS A 4 -6.23 3.25 -31.25
N HIS A 5 -5.86 4.27 -32.01
CA HIS A 5 -4.60 4.99 -31.86
C HIS A 5 -4.86 6.17 -30.93
N GLN A 6 -4.40 6.10 -29.67
CA GLN A 6 -4.44 7.23 -28.75
C GLN A 6 -3.36 8.24 -29.16
N VAL A 7 -3.77 9.33 -29.81
CA VAL A 7 -2.93 10.51 -30.00
C VAL A 7 -3.09 11.35 -28.74
N TYR A 8 -1.99 11.58 -28.01
CA TYR A 8 -1.97 12.53 -26.90
C TYR A 8 -2.09 13.94 -27.50
N GLY A 9 -3.31 14.49 -27.49
CA GLY A 9 -3.63 15.79 -28.06
C GLY A 9 -3.06 16.93 -27.21
N HIS A 10 -2.28 17.77 -27.87
CA HIS A 10 -1.81 19.06 -27.38
C HIS A 10 -3.01 20.00 -27.18
N ALA A 11 -3.48 20.17 -25.94
CA ALA A 11 -4.59 21.08 -25.64
C ALA A 11 -4.08 22.53 -25.60
N THR A 12 -4.48 23.32 -26.59
CA THR A 12 -4.21 24.76 -26.65
C THR A 12 -5.23 25.52 -25.82
N HIS A 13 -4.75 26.11 -24.73
CA HIS A 13 -5.29 27.28 -24.02
C HIS A 13 -6.76 27.21 -23.56
N HIS A 14 -7.00 26.64 -22.37
CA HIS A 14 -8.22 26.88 -21.60
C HIS A 14 -7.97 28.10 -20.71
N ASP A 15 -8.68 29.19 -20.96
CA ASP A 15 -8.68 30.40 -20.14
C ASP A 15 -9.44 30.09 -18.84
N CYS A 16 -8.76 29.43 -17.90
CA CYS A 16 -9.24 29.15 -16.56
C CYS A 16 -9.01 30.41 -15.73
N LEU A 17 -10.07 31.22 -15.56
CA LEU A 17 -10.04 32.38 -14.67
C LEU A 17 -9.65 31.93 -13.25
N ALA A 18 -8.42 32.29 -12.89
CA ALA A 18 -7.75 32.27 -11.59
C ALA A 18 -8.60 31.91 -10.35
N PHE A 19 -8.66 30.63 -10.04
CA PHE A 19 -8.40 30.16 -8.68
C PHE A 19 -7.05 29.46 -8.76
N VAL A 20 -5.97 30.21 -8.54
CA VAL A 20 -4.68 29.58 -8.22
C VAL A 20 -4.84 29.10 -6.79
N ASP A 21 -5.52 27.96 -6.61
CA ASP A 21 -5.37 27.23 -5.36
C ASP A 21 -3.88 26.93 -5.23
N ALA A 22 -3.36 27.11 -4.02
CA ALA A 22 -1.95 26.91 -3.68
C ALA A 22 -1.51 25.43 -3.76
N ASP A 23 -2.10 24.65 -4.67
CA ASP A 23 -1.96 23.21 -4.84
C ASP A 23 -0.87 22.84 -5.86
N ASP A 24 -0.31 23.83 -6.57
CA ASP A 24 0.83 23.65 -7.49
C ASP A 24 2.19 23.77 -6.79
N GLU A 25 2.23 24.07 -5.48
CA GLU A 25 3.49 24.07 -4.72
C GLU A 25 3.97 22.62 -4.52
N PRO A 26 5.18 22.26 -4.97
CA PRO A 26 5.70 20.91 -4.76
C PRO A 26 5.78 20.60 -3.26
N PHE A 27 5.17 19.49 -2.86
CA PHE A 27 5.26 19.00 -1.49
C PHE A 27 6.72 18.77 -1.09
N ASP A 28 7.18 19.50 -0.07
CA ASP A 28 8.52 19.30 0.49
C ASP A 28 8.51 18.09 1.45
N LEU A 29 8.93 16.94 0.93
CA LEU A 29 9.09 15.69 1.68
C LEU A 29 10.00 15.83 2.91
N THR A 30 10.90 16.82 2.95
CA THR A 30 11.81 17.04 4.07
C THR A 30 11.10 17.63 5.29
N GLU A 31 9.96 18.31 5.11
CA GLU A 31 9.17 18.88 6.22
C GLU A 31 8.57 17.80 7.13
N VAL A 32 8.31 16.61 6.59
CA VAL A 32 7.80 15.47 7.38
C VAL A 32 8.89 14.91 8.32
N GLY A 33 10.17 15.21 8.06
CA GLY A 33 11.32 14.73 8.83
C GLY A 33 11.51 13.21 8.85
N ALA A 34 10.64 12.47 8.15
CA ALA A 34 10.65 11.01 8.09
C ALA A 34 11.58 10.49 6.97
N VAL A 35 11.87 11.33 5.97
CA VAL A 35 12.81 11.02 4.89
C VAL A 35 14.08 11.83 5.13
N VAL A 36 15.19 11.14 5.45
CA VAL A 36 16.49 11.76 5.72
C VAL A 36 17.49 11.25 4.69
N ASP A 37 18.16 12.15 3.97
CA ASP A 37 19.14 11.82 2.92
C ASP A 37 18.61 10.83 1.85
N GLY A 38 17.34 10.99 1.47
CA GLY A 38 16.67 10.11 0.50
C GLY A 38 16.38 8.70 1.03
N ARG A 39 16.56 8.46 2.33
CA ARG A 39 16.21 7.20 2.99
C ARG A 39 14.77 7.24 3.47
N TRP A 40 13.97 6.30 3.00
CA TRP A 40 12.59 6.17 3.44
C TRP A 40 12.51 5.48 4.81
N PRO A 41 11.44 5.74 5.59
CA PRO A 41 11.12 4.95 6.77
C PRO A 41 10.98 3.46 6.44
N ARG A 42 11.18 2.62 7.46
CA ARG A 42 10.98 1.17 7.34
C ARG A 42 9.56 0.87 6.82
N MET A 43 9.47 0.07 5.76
CA MET A 43 8.18 -0.31 5.16
C MET A 43 7.27 -1.00 6.18
N VAL A 44 5.97 -0.72 6.15
CA VAL A 44 4.99 -1.35 7.06
C VAL A 44 4.96 -2.87 6.89
N THR A 45 5.23 -3.39 5.70
CA THR A 45 5.26 -4.82 5.37
C THR A 45 6.31 -5.60 6.17
N THR A 46 7.35 -4.92 6.65
CA THR A 46 8.36 -5.52 7.51
C THR A 46 7.84 -5.87 8.92
N ARG A 47 6.70 -5.30 9.35
CA ARG A 47 6.07 -5.65 10.64
C ARG A 47 5.71 -7.13 10.75
N ALA A 48 5.50 -7.80 9.62
CA ALA A 48 5.22 -9.23 9.61
C ALA A 48 6.34 -10.03 10.32
N PHE A 49 7.59 -9.55 10.27
CA PHE A 49 8.70 -10.18 10.98
C PHE A 49 8.65 -10.03 12.51
N ASP A 50 7.96 -9.01 13.01
CA ASP A 50 7.84 -8.75 14.44
C ASP A 50 6.54 -9.37 15.00
N ALA A 51 5.47 -9.40 14.19
CA ALA A 51 4.14 -9.84 14.61
C ALA A 51 3.92 -11.36 14.44
N LEU A 52 4.51 -11.99 13.42
CA LEU A 52 4.26 -13.41 13.13
C LEU A 52 5.35 -14.31 13.76
N PRO A 53 4.98 -15.41 14.46
CA PRO A 53 5.93 -16.41 14.95
C PRO A 53 6.91 -16.88 13.88
N GLN A 54 8.17 -17.13 14.26
CA GLN A 54 9.25 -17.45 13.32
C GLN A 54 8.97 -18.70 12.48
N ASP A 55 8.48 -19.75 13.11
CA ASP A 55 8.16 -21.01 12.45
C ASP A 55 7.05 -20.86 11.40
N LEU A 56 6.06 -20.02 11.65
CA LEU A 56 5.01 -19.71 10.68
C LEU A 56 5.53 -18.87 9.52
N ARG A 57 6.48 -17.94 9.76
CA ARG A 57 7.13 -17.17 8.70
C ARG A 57 7.93 -18.07 7.76
N GLU A 58 8.65 -19.03 8.30
CA GLU A 58 9.47 -19.98 7.53
C GLU A 58 8.60 -20.99 6.76
N THR A 59 7.44 -21.34 7.30
CA THR A 59 6.52 -22.34 6.70
C THR A 59 5.64 -21.74 5.61
N TYR A 60 5.06 -20.56 5.87
CA TYR A 60 4.02 -19.96 5.03
C TYR A 60 4.48 -18.72 4.26
N GLY A 61 5.62 -18.13 4.64
CA GLY A 61 6.08 -16.88 4.06
C GLY A 61 7.29 -17.04 3.14
N ARG A 62 7.39 -16.13 2.19
CA ARG A 62 8.55 -15.95 1.31
C ARG A 62 9.19 -14.61 1.60
N ARG A 63 10.48 -14.62 1.95
CA ARG A 63 11.25 -13.39 2.19
C ARG A 63 11.69 -12.81 0.85
N GLU A 64 11.26 -11.58 0.57
CA GLU A 64 11.56 -10.87 -0.67
C GLU A 64 12.48 -9.69 -0.41
N LEU A 65 13.48 -9.51 -1.28
CA LEU A 65 14.48 -8.45 -1.18
C LEU A 65 14.03 -7.24 -1.99
N THR A 66 13.91 -6.08 -1.36
CA THR A 66 13.73 -4.81 -2.08
C THR A 66 15.09 -4.15 -2.35
N VAL A 67 15.14 -3.33 -3.40
CA VAL A 67 16.38 -2.68 -3.85
C VAL A 67 16.86 -1.63 -2.84
N HIS A 68 15.95 -0.99 -2.11
CA HIS A 68 16.28 0.21 -1.32
C HIS A 68 15.91 0.13 0.17
N ASP A 69 14.92 -0.68 0.57
CA ASP A 69 14.28 -0.52 1.90
C ASP A 69 14.15 -1.83 2.70
N GLY A 70 15.06 -2.77 2.44
CA GLY A 70 15.17 -4.03 3.17
C GLY A 70 14.24 -5.10 2.62
N ASP A 71 13.95 -6.10 3.44
CA ASP A 71 13.15 -7.25 3.06
C ASP A 71 11.71 -7.14 3.56
N TYR A 72 10.79 -7.79 2.85
CA TYR A 72 9.43 -8.01 3.32
C TYR A 72 9.07 -9.50 3.28
N LEU A 73 8.03 -9.86 4.03
CA LEU A 73 7.46 -11.19 4.02
C LEU A 73 6.23 -11.21 3.11
N GLU A 74 6.28 -11.97 2.03
CA GLU A 74 5.13 -12.28 1.19
C GLU A 74 4.45 -13.54 1.72
N ILE A 75 3.14 -13.46 1.99
CA ILE A 75 2.32 -14.64 2.27
C ILE A 75 1.48 -14.93 1.02
N PRO A 76 1.64 -16.10 0.37
CA PRO A 76 0.81 -16.50 -0.76
C PRO A 76 -0.67 -16.58 -0.36
N LEU A 77 -1.55 -15.99 -1.17
CA LEU A 77 -2.99 -15.92 -0.87
C LEU A 77 -3.65 -17.31 -0.77
N ASP A 78 -3.15 -18.29 -1.53
CA ASP A 78 -3.62 -19.67 -1.49
C ASP A 78 -3.27 -20.40 -0.18
N ARG A 79 -2.36 -19.83 0.62
CA ARG A 79 -1.93 -20.36 1.92
C ARG A 79 -2.49 -19.59 3.11
N GLU A 80 -3.23 -18.51 2.87
CA GLU A 80 -3.78 -17.65 3.92
C GLU A 80 -4.67 -18.45 4.88
N ASP A 81 -5.57 -19.28 4.35
CA ASP A 81 -6.51 -20.07 5.16
C ASP A 81 -5.81 -21.07 6.09
N GLU A 82 -4.75 -21.73 5.60
CA GLU A 82 -3.95 -22.67 6.38
C GLU A 82 -3.22 -21.96 7.53
N LEU A 83 -2.60 -20.82 7.23
CA LEU A 83 -1.93 -19.98 8.23
C LEU A 83 -2.91 -19.49 9.31
N VAL A 84 -4.09 -19.02 8.91
CA VAL A 84 -5.12 -18.56 9.84
C VAL A 84 -5.62 -19.71 10.72
N ALA A 85 -5.84 -20.90 10.16
CA ALA A 85 -6.25 -22.08 10.90
C ALA A 85 -5.19 -22.48 11.96
N GLU A 86 -3.91 -22.42 11.60
CA GLU A 86 -2.84 -22.75 12.52
C GLU A 86 -2.69 -21.72 13.65
N LEU A 87 -2.76 -20.43 13.33
CA LEU A 87 -2.77 -19.36 14.33
C LEU A 87 -3.93 -19.53 15.32
N ARG A 88 -5.13 -19.86 14.82
CA ARG A 88 -6.30 -20.15 15.68
C ARG A 88 -6.09 -21.41 16.52
N GLY A 89 -5.50 -22.45 15.95
CA GLY A 89 -5.13 -23.68 16.66
C GLY A 89 -4.14 -23.43 17.81
N ARG A 90 -3.30 -22.40 17.67
CA ARG A 90 -2.35 -21.93 18.70
C ARG A 90 -2.99 -20.96 19.73
N GLY A 91 -4.28 -20.66 19.60
CA GLY A 91 -5.04 -19.81 20.52
C GLY A 91 -5.05 -18.32 20.17
N TYR A 92 -4.53 -17.93 19.01
CA TYR A 92 -4.65 -16.55 18.55
C TYR A 92 -6.06 -16.26 18.03
N GLN A 93 -6.57 -15.07 18.35
CA GLN A 93 -7.76 -14.54 17.69
C GLN A 93 -7.33 -13.84 16.41
N VAL A 94 -7.76 -14.39 15.27
CA VAL A 94 -7.45 -13.85 13.95
C VAL A 94 -8.75 -13.44 13.26
N THR A 95 -8.83 -12.16 12.92
CA THR A 95 -9.96 -11.56 12.23
C THR A 95 -9.43 -10.80 11.02
N ARG A 96 -10.07 -11.03 9.87
CA ARG A 96 -9.89 -10.20 8.68
C ARG A 96 -10.89 -9.06 8.76
N ASP A 97 -10.40 -7.82 8.71
CA ASP A 97 -11.23 -6.62 8.74
C ASP A 97 -11.35 -6.05 7.33
N ASP A 98 -12.23 -6.66 6.54
CA ASP A 98 -12.44 -6.27 5.14
C ASP A 98 -12.99 -4.84 5.01
N ASP A 99 -13.75 -4.37 6.00
CA ASP A 99 -14.29 -3.01 6.01
C ASP A 99 -13.16 -1.99 6.16
N LEU A 100 -12.22 -2.22 7.09
CA LEU A 100 -11.04 -1.38 7.24
C LEU A 100 -10.14 -1.44 6.00
N VAL A 101 -9.93 -2.62 5.43
CA VAL A 101 -9.13 -2.78 4.19
C VAL A 101 -9.77 -1.98 3.05
N ASN A 102 -11.08 -2.14 2.82
CA ASN A 102 -11.78 -1.41 1.77
C ASN A 102 -11.79 0.10 1.99
N LEU A 103 -11.84 0.56 3.24
CA LEU A 103 -11.73 1.98 3.58
C LEU A 103 -10.35 2.54 3.20
N LEU A 104 -9.27 1.85 3.61
CA LEU A 104 -7.89 2.28 3.35
C LEU A 104 -7.51 2.17 1.88
N ASP A 105 -8.09 1.22 1.15
CA ASP A 105 -7.96 1.08 -0.31
C ASP A 105 -8.77 2.12 -1.10
N GLY A 106 -9.46 3.03 -0.40
CA GLY A 106 -10.26 4.10 -1.00
C GLY A 106 -11.57 3.65 -1.61
N ARG A 107 -11.94 2.37 -1.52
CA ARG A 107 -13.22 1.83 -2.00
C ARG A 107 -14.41 2.33 -1.19
N GLY A 108 -14.17 2.84 0.02
CA GLY A 108 -15.18 3.46 0.90
C GLY A 108 -15.27 4.99 0.83
N LEU A 109 -14.34 5.68 0.16
CA LEU A 109 -14.27 7.16 0.17
C LEU A 109 -15.47 7.83 -0.51
N GLY A 110 -16.14 7.16 -1.46
CA GLY A 110 -17.38 7.66 -2.06
C GLY A 110 -18.59 7.61 -1.12
N ALA A 111 -18.56 6.79 -0.07
CA ALA A 111 -19.66 6.65 0.88
C ALA A 111 -19.60 7.67 2.04
N LEU A 112 -18.43 8.26 2.30
CA LEU A 112 -18.24 9.30 3.33
C LEU A 112 -18.48 10.72 2.82
N ALA A 113 -18.69 10.88 1.50
CA ALA A 113 -18.92 12.16 0.83
C ALA A 113 -20.41 12.47 0.57
N SER A 114 -21.34 11.75 1.22
CA SER A 114 -22.80 11.93 1.09
C SER A 114 -23.47 12.30 2.41
#